data_AF-A0A409WYN5-F1
#
_entry.id   AF-A0A409WYN5-F1
#
_cell.length_a   1.000
_cell.length_b   1.000
_cell.length_c   1.000
_cell.angle_alpha   90.00
_cell.angle_beta   90.00
_cell.angle_gamma   90.00
#
_symmetry.space_group_name_H-M   'P 1'
#
loop_
_entity.id
_entity.type
_entity.pdbx_description
1 polymer ?
#
loop_
_entity_poly.entity_id
_entity_poly.type
_entity_poly.pdbx_seq_one_letter_code
_entity_poly.pdbx_strand_id
1 'polypeptide(L)'
;MSGPTSGRYLIKSYNIDWTICAHRKDGSSQPGDMILAFKDAEHKFPEHSVFLVHKSDSGQYSFQNPETSMYIGCGKDGKGNATTAWTVTPQYWDVDPAGTGLWSISMPGGSNAFWYNAFIDGNNWAQILLRENQNILQYYWTFRAV
;
A
#
# COMPACT_ATOMS: atom_id res chain seq x y z
N MET A 1 14.85 -14.13 -4.76
CA MET A 1 15.18 -12.77 -4.26
C MET A 1 14.33 -12.51 -3.03
N SER A 2 14.90 -12.01 -1.94
CA SER A 2 14.15 -11.65 -0.74
C SER A 2 13.46 -10.29 -0.91
N GLY A 3 12.23 -10.14 -0.41
CA GLY A 3 11.53 -8.85 -0.34
C GLY A 3 12.29 -7.75 0.43
N PRO A 4 11.70 -6.54 0.56
CA PRO A 4 12.37 -5.41 1.21
C PRO A 4 12.84 -5.77 2.63
N THR A 5 13.98 -5.25 3.08
CA THR A 5 14.38 -5.41 4.48
C THR A 5 13.48 -4.59 5.38
N SER A 6 13.28 -5.00 6.64
CA SER A 6 12.56 -4.18 7.61
C SER A 6 13.20 -2.79 7.74
N GLY A 7 12.40 -1.73 7.84
CA GLY A 7 12.90 -0.34 7.84
C GLY A 7 11.83 0.70 7.55
N ARG A 8 12.25 1.95 7.29
CA ARG A 8 11.37 3.08 6.94
C ARG A 8 11.37 3.27 5.43
N TYR A 9 10.18 3.33 4.83
CA TYR A 9 10.03 3.42 3.38
C TYR A 9 8.91 4.37 2.97
N LEU A 10 9.08 4.96 1.79
CA LEU A 10 7.98 5.40 0.93
C LEU A 10 7.56 4.20 0.07
N ILE A 11 6.27 3.92 0.02
CA ILE A 11 5.70 2.88 -0.84
C ILE A 11 5.05 3.57 -2.04
N LYS A 12 5.62 3.38 -3.24
CA LYS A 12 5.21 4.10 -4.45
C LYS A 12 4.71 3.16 -5.52
N SER A 13 3.63 3.56 -6.20
CA SER A 13 3.16 2.87 -7.40
C SER A 13 4.17 3.05 -8.53
N TYR A 14 4.57 1.96 -9.17
CA TYR A 14 5.65 1.97 -10.16
C TYR A 14 5.34 2.84 -11.39
N ASN A 15 4.13 2.76 -11.93
CA ASN A 15 3.80 3.34 -13.24
C ASN A 15 3.62 4.87 -13.21
N ILE A 16 3.10 5.42 -12.12
CA ILE A 16 2.78 6.85 -12.01
C ILE A 16 3.57 7.56 -10.91
N ASP A 17 4.40 6.82 -10.15
CA ASP A 17 5.23 7.31 -9.06
C ASP A 17 4.46 8.01 -7.93
N TRP A 18 3.23 7.56 -7.66
CA TRP A 18 2.40 8.08 -6.56
C TRP A 18 2.66 7.32 -5.27
N THR A 19 2.67 8.04 -4.15
CA THR A 19 3.05 7.50 -2.83
C THR A 19 1.81 7.19 -2.02
N ILE A 20 1.77 6.01 -1.37
CA ILE A 20 0.72 5.70 -0.40
C ILE A 20 0.77 6.73 0.73
N CYS A 21 -0.39 7.26 1.12
CA CYS A 21 -0.47 8.34 2.09
C CYS A 21 -1.62 8.12 3.08
N ALA A 22 -1.34 8.32 4.36
CA ALA A 22 -2.34 8.32 5.43
C ALA A 22 -3.11 9.65 5.52
N HIS A 23 -2.70 10.69 4.80
CA HIS A 23 -3.44 11.94 4.71
C HIS A 23 -4.59 11.81 3.70
N ARG A 24 -5.67 12.57 3.91
CA ARG A 24 -6.86 12.68 3.06
C ARG A 24 -7.26 14.15 2.96
N LYS A 25 -8.22 14.46 2.08
CA LYS A 25 -8.68 15.83 1.83
C LYS A 25 -9.13 16.57 3.10
N ASP A 26 -9.65 15.84 4.07
CA ASP A 26 -10.26 16.33 5.32
C ASP A 26 -9.44 16.03 6.59
N GLY A 27 -8.22 15.47 6.46
CA GLY A 27 -7.33 15.21 7.59
C GLY A 27 -6.63 13.85 7.51
N SER A 28 -6.32 13.26 8.65
CA SER A 28 -5.74 11.92 8.73
C SER A 28 -6.79 10.84 8.51
N SER A 29 -6.42 9.78 7.79
CA SER A 29 -7.24 8.58 7.63
C SER A 29 -7.64 8.00 8.99
N GLN A 30 -8.80 7.34 9.03
CA GLN A 30 -9.34 6.66 10.20
C GLN A 30 -9.44 5.14 9.97
N PRO A 31 -9.55 4.32 11.02
CA PRO A 31 -9.77 2.89 10.85
C PRO A 31 -10.99 2.59 9.97
N GLY A 32 -10.82 1.68 9.01
CA GLY A 32 -11.84 1.32 8.02
C GLY A 32 -11.81 2.16 6.73
N ASP A 33 -11.10 3.29 6.73
CA ASP A 33 -10.89 4.06 5.52
C ASP A 33 -10.09 3.27 4.48
N MET A 34 -10.40 3.46 3.19
CA MET A 34 -9.61 2.87 2.12
C MET A 34 -8.20 3.47 2.06
N ILE A 35 -7.22 2.65 1.70
CA ILE A 35 -5.86 3.15 1.45
C ILE A 35 -5.85 3.92 0.13
N LEU A 36 -5.17 5.08 0.15
CA LEU A 36 -5.01 5.93 -1.01
C LEU A 36 -3.53 6.12 -1.32
N ALA A 37 -3.23 6.27 -2.61
CA ALA A 37 -2.01 6.90 -3.08
C ALA A 37 -2.31 8.33 -3.53
N PHE A 38 -1.34 9.22 -3.30
CA PHE A 38 -1.46 10.62 -3.64
C PHE A 38 -0.24 11.10 -4.43
N LYS A 39 -0.50 11.99 -5.39
CA LYS A 39 0.54 12.60 -6.21
C LYS A 39 1.40 13.56 -5.36
N ASP A 40 2.70 13.31 -5.33
CA ASP A 40 3.70 14.07 -4.56
C ASP A 40 3.47 14.06 -3.03
N ALA A 41 2.90 12.97 -2.50
CA ALA A 41 2.56 12.88 -1.08
C ALA A 41 3.79 13.04 -0.17
N GLU A 42 4.94 12.50 -0.56
CA GLU A 42 6.18 12.58 0.18
C GLU A 42 6.70 14.00 0.39
N HIS A 43 6.27 14.95 -0.44
CA HIS A 43 6.62 16.37 -0.30
C HIS A 43 5.54 17.16 0.45
N LYS A 44 4.27 16.84 0.20
CA LYS A 44 3.13 17.60 0.75
C LYS A 44 2.72 17.14 2.15
N PHE A 45 2.86 15.85 2.42
CA PHE A 45 2.47 15.17 3.66
C PHE A 45 3.55 14.15 4.06
N PRO A 46 4.79 14.60 4.34
CA PRO A 46 5.93 13.71 4.53
C PRO A 46 5.71 12.71 5.67
N GLU A 47 5.13 13.14 6.80
CA GLU A 47 4.89 12.30 7.97
C GLU A 47 3.84 11.21 7.69
N HIS A 48 2.81 11.55 6.90
CA HIS A 48 1.75 10.62 6.49
C HIS A 48 2.15 9.68 5.34
N SER A 49 3.31 9.89 4.73
CA SER A 49 3.76 9.13 3.55
C SER A 49 4.85 8.11 3.85
N VAL A 50 5.40 8.12 5.07
CA VAL A 50 6.40 7.14 5.53
C VAL A 50 5.73 5.94 6.19
N PHE A 51 6.27 4.76 5.94
CA PHE A 51 5.82 3.49 6.52
C PHE A 51 6.96 2.75 7.20
N LEU A 52 6.70 2.24 8.39
CA LEU A 52 7.48 1.17 9.00
C LEU A 52 7.09 -0.13 8.31
N VAL A 53 8.03 -0.70 7.56
CA VAL A 53 7.92 -2.02 6.95
C VAL A 53 8.57 -3.03 7.89
N HIS A 54 7.82 -4.05 8.29
CA HIS A 54 8.31 -5.12 9.13
C HIS A 54 8.08 -6.48 8.47
N LYS A 55 9.17 -7.23 8.27
CA LYS A 55 9.13 -8.62 7.81
C LYS A 55 9.04 -9.57 8.99
N SER A 56 8.01 -10.41 9.03
CA SER A 56 7.85 -11.48 10.01
C SER A 56 8.82 -12.63 9.76
N ASP A 57 8.96 -13.52 10.76
CA ASP A 57 9.73 -14.76 10.62
C ASP A 57 9.15 -15.71 9.56
N SER A 58 7.83 -15.63 9.29
CA SER A 58 7.16 -16.34 8.20
C SER A 58 7.43 -15.73 6.82
N GLY A 59 8.16 -14.61 6.75
CA GLY A 59 8.51 -13.94 5.50
C GLY A 59 7.46 -12.96 4.96
N GLN A 60 6.37 -12.74 5.70
CA GLN A 60 5.28 -11.83 5.33
C GLN A 60 5.52 -10.43 5.90
N TYR A 61 4.80 -9.43 5.37
CA TYR A 61 5.09 -8.02 5.65
C TYR A 61 3.90 -7.32 6.28
N SER A 62 4.15 -6.53 7.32
CA SER A 62 3.21 -5.53 7.80
C SER A 62 3.73 -4.13 7.48
N PHE A 63 2.79 -3.21 7.26
CA PHE A 63 3.08 -1.82 6.91
C PHE A 63 2.35 -0.91 7.89
N GLN A 64 3.07 -0.16 8.70
CA GLN A 64 2.50 0.77 9.66
C GLN A 64 2.87 2.20 9.31
N ASN A 65 1.90 3.10 9.26
CA ASN A 65 2.22 4.53 9.23
C ASN A 65 2.49 5.01 10.67
N PRO A 66 3.69 5.52 10.99
CA PRO A 66 4.05 5.87 12.36
C PRO A 66 3.28 7.08 12.89
N GLU A 67 2.89 8.03 12.03
CA GLU A 67 2.15 9.23 12.40
C GLU A 67 0.75 8.90 12.92
N THR A 68 0.03 8.03 12.21
CA THR A 68 -1.32 7.59 12.60
C THR A 68 -1.34 6.34 13.49
N SER A 69 -0.19 5.68 13.64
CA SER A 69 -0.05 4.34 14.27
C SER A 69 -0.88 3.22 13.62
N MET A 70 -1.53 3.48 12.48
CA MET A 70 -2.38 2.51 11.78
C MET A 70 -1.58 1.63 10.82
N TYR A 71 -2.13 0.46 10.55
CA TYR A 71 -1.59 -0.51 9.61
C TYR A 71 -2.38 -0.51 8.31
N ILE A 72 -1.72 -0.87 7.22
CA ILE A 72 -2.40 -1.25 5.99
C ILE A 72 -2.90 -2.69 6.14
N GLY A 73 -4.21 -2.87 6.10
CA GLY A 73 -4.87 -4.18 6.14
C GLY A 73 -5.94 -4.33 5.05
N CYS A 74 -6.73 -5.38 5.17
CA CYS A 74 -7.89 -5.61 4.30
C CYS A 74 -9.18 -5.15 4.99
N GLY A 75 -10.11 -4.67 4.17
CA GLY A 75 -11.47 -4.32 4.56
C GLY A 75 -12.46 -4.67 3.46
N LYS A 76 -13.67 -4.10 3.56
CA LYS A 76 -14.70 -4.20 2.52
C LYS A 76 -15.08 -2.79 2.04
N ASP A 77 -15.30 -2.65 0.73
CA ASP A 77 -15.88 -1.42 0.18
C ASP A 77 -17.38 -1.33 0.52
N GLY A 78 -18.01 -0.20 0.17
CA GLY A 78 -19.45 0.02 0.40
C GLY A 78 -20.38 -0.96 -0.35
N LYS A 79 -19.84 -1.80 -1.24
CA LYS A 79 -20.54 -2.86 -1.97
C LYS A 79 -20.22 -4.26 -1.41
N GLY A 80 -19.39 -4.35 -0.37
CA GLY A 80 -18.98 -5.60 0.26
C GLY A 80 -17.79 -6.30 -0.41
N ASN A 81 -17.16 -5.71 -1.43
CA ASN A 81 -15.99 -6.30 -2.09
C ASN A 81 -14.74 -6.09 -1.24
N ALA A 82 -13.81 -7.04 -1.29
CA ALA A 82 -12.52 -6.89 -0.63
C ALA A 82 -11.76 -5.67 -1.16
N THR A 83 -11.20 -4.88 -0.25
CA THR A 83 -10.35 -3.72 -0.55
C THR A 83 -9.23 -3.59 0.47
N THR A 84 -8.26 -2.72 0.22
CA THR A 84 -7.32 -2.33 1.27
C THR A 84 -7.98 -1.28 2.17
N ALA A 85 -7.69 -1.35 3.46
CA ALA A 85 -8.22 -0.42 4.44
C ALA A 85 -7.23 -0.19 5.58
N TRP A 86 -7.34 0.95 6.24
CA TRP A 86 -6.61 1.26 7.46
C TRP A 86 -7.13 0.43 8.64
N THR A 87 -6.22 -0.18 9.39
CA THR A 87 -6.56 -1.02 10.55
C THR A 87 -5.76 -0.63 11.78
N VAL A 88 -6.29 -0.94 12.96
CA VAL A 88 -5.60 -0.70 14.25
C VAL A 88 -4.71 -1.87 14.67
N THR A 89 -4.87 -3.04 14.05
CA THR A 89 -4.05 -4.22 14.26
C THR A 89 -3.20 -4.53 13.03
N PRO A 90 -1.99 -5.08 13.21
CA PRO A 90 -1.17 -5.54 12.11
C PRO A 90 -1.91 -6.59 11.30
N GLN A 91 -1.88 -6.42 9.97
CA GLN A 91 -2.18 -7.47 9.02
C GLN A 91 -0.96 -7.70 8.14
N TYR A 92 -0.84 -8.92 7.63
CA TYR A 92 0.33 -9.37 6.91
C TYR A 92 0.02 -9.58 5.44
N TRP A 93 1.01 -9.28 4.60
CA TRP A 93 0.94 -9.33 3.16
C TRP A 93 2.09 -10.17 2.60
N ASP A 94 1.82 -10.89 1.52
CA ASP A 94 2.87 -11.50 0.71
C ASP A 94 3.44 -10.40 -0.21
N VAL A 95 4.77 -10.31 -0.28
CA VAL A 95 5.49 -9.33 -1.11
C VAL A 95 6.48 -10.08 -1.99
N ASP A 96 6.08 -10.25 -3.24
CA ASP A 96 6.79 -11.08 -4.22
C ASP A 96 7.54 -10.24 -5.26
N PRO A 97 8.73 -10.67 -5.69
CA PRO A 97 9.49 -9.96 -6.70
C PRO A 97 8.79 -10.05 -8.07
N ALA A 98 8.51 -8.89 -8.68
CA ALA A 98 8.00 -8.77 -10.04
C ALA A 98 9.07 -8.34 -11.05
N GLY A 99 10.23 -7.88 -10.56
CA GLY A 99 11.37 -7.41 -11.34
C GLY A 99 12.42 -6.77 -10.45
N THR A 100 13.52 -6.26 -11.02
CA THR A 100 14.56 -5.59 -10.23
C THR A 100 14.00 -4.35 -9.54
N GLY A 101 13.87 -4.40 -8.22
CA GLY A 101 13.30 -3.33 -7.41
C GLY A 101 11.78 -3.18 -7.50
N LEU A 102 11.09 -4.13 -8.15
CA LEU A 102 9.64 -4.12 -8.36
C LEU A 102 8.99 -5.27 -7.60
N TRP A 103 7.87 -4.97 -6.95
CA TRP A 103 7.18 -5.90 -6.09
C TRP A 103 5.69 -5.94 -6.37
N SER A 104 5.10 -7.13 -6.30
CA SER A 104 3.66 -7.31 -6.17
C SER A 104 3.30 -7.56 -4.71
N ILE A 105 2.18 -7.01 -4.26
CA ILE A 105 1.71 -7.15 -2.87
C ILE A 105 0.34 -7.81 -2.88
N SER A 106 0.15 -8.88 -2.12
CA SER A 106 -1.10 -9.66 -2.11
C SER A 106 -1.46 -10.17 -0.73
N MET A 107 -2.74 -10.51 -0.55
CA MET A 107 -3.19 -11.23 0.64
C MET A 107 -2.41 -12.55 0.80
N PRO A 108 -2.14 -13.00 2.04
CA PRO A 108 -1.55 -14.30 2.34
C PRO A 108 -2.22 -15.45 1.58
N GLY A 109 -1.46 -16.15 0.73
CA GLY A 109 -1.96 -17.28 -0.06
C GLY A 109 -3.02 -16.92 -1.10
N GLY A 110 -3.23 -15.63 -1.36
CA GLY A 110 -4.24 -15.12 -2.28
C GLY A 110 -3.73 -15.07 -3.72
N SER A 111 -4.12 -16.03 -4.55
CA SER A 111 -3.82 -15.99 -6.00
C SER A 111 -4.54 -14.86 -6.74
N ASN A 112 -5.57 -14.24 -6.14
CA ASN A 112 -6.50 -13.34 -6.82
C ASN A 112 -6.75 -12.00 -6.09
N ALA A 113 -5.93 -11.63 -5.09
CA ALA A 113 -6.15 -10.42 -4.28
C ALA A 113 -4.86 -9.62 -4.10
N PHE A 114 -4.47 -8.92 -5.16
CA PHE A 114 -3.29 -8.07 -5.23
C PHE A 114 -3.65 -6.59 -5.09
N TRP A 115 -2.74 -5.82 -4.52
CA TRP A 115 -2.82 -4.37 -4.49
C TRP A 115 -2.80 -3.81 -5.90
N TYR A 116 -3.89 -3.16 -6.27
CA TYR A 116 -4.08 -2.51 -7.55
C TYR A 116 -4.26 -1.02 -7.36
N ASN A 117 -3.42 -0.23 -8.01
CA ASN A 117 -3.54 1.22 -8.03
C ASN A 117 -4.64 1.68 -9.00
N ALA A 118 -5.84 1.94 -8.48
CA ALA A 118 -7.00 2.41 -9.24
C ALA A 118 -6.92 3.91 -9.53
N PHE A 119 -5.88 4.30 -10.26
CA PHE A 119 -5.69 5.65 -10.76
C PHE A 119 -6.75 6.02 -11.80
N ILE A 120 -7.22 7.26 -11.70
CA ILE A 120 -8.11 7.88 -12.69
C ILE A 120 -7.46 9.19 -13.09
N ASP A 121 -7.27 9.40 -14.39
CA ASP A 121 -6.64 10.62 -14.90
C ASP A 121 -7.41 11.88 -14.51
N GLY A 122 -6.67 12.95 -14.21
CA GLY A 122 -7.21 14.21 -13.68
C GLY A 122 -7.50 14.22 -12.17
N ASN A 123 -7.44 13.08 -11.46
CA ASN A 123 -7.48 13.05 -10.00
C ASN A 123 -6.07 13.15 -9.41
N ASN A 124 -5.94 13.63 -8.18
CA ASN A 124 -4.68 13.59 -7.41
C ASN A 124 -4.62 12.42 -6.42
N TRP A 125 -5.72 11.67 -6.30
CA TRP A 125 -5.90 10.55 -5.38
C TRP A 125 -6.24 9.31 -6.18
N ALA A 126 -5.63 8.19 -5.82
CA ALA A 126 -5.95 6.88 -6.36
C ALA A 126 -6.26 5.93 -5.20
N GLN A 127 -7.29 5.10 -5.39
CA GLN A 127 -7.64 4.08 -4.41
C GLN A 127 -6.77 2.83 -4.62
N ILE A 128 -6.33 2.23 -3.53
CA ILE A 128 -5.62 0.94 -3.59
C ILE A 128 -6.65 -0.17 -3.36
N LEU A 129 -6.99 -0.89 -4.41
CA LEU A 129 -8.00 -1.94 -4.37
C LEU A 129 -7.35 -3.32 -4.29
N LEU A 130 -8.14 -4.33 -3.90
CA LEU A 130 -7.76 -5.72 -4.06
C LEU A 130 -8.41 -6.27 -5.34
N ARG A 131 -7.57 -6.74 -6.26
CA ARG A 131 -7.99 -7.28 -7.56
C ARG A 131 -7.16 -8.49 -7.94
N GLU A 132 -7.70 -9.32 -8.82
CA GLU A 132 -6.94 -10.38 -9.48
C GLU A 132 -5.81 -9.76 -10.30
N ASN A 133 -4.59 -10.29 -10.19
CA ASN A 133 -3.44 -9.72 -10.88
C ASN A 133 -3.53 -9.99 -12.38
N GLN A 134 -3.51 -8.92 -13.18
CA GLN A 134 -3.55 -8.99 -14.64
C GLN A 134 -2.16 -8.82 -15.29
N ASN A 135 -1.09 -8.84 -14.49
CA ASN A 135 0.29 -8.58 -14.93
C ASN A 135 0.45 -7.25 -15.68
N ILE A 136 -0.24 -6.22 -15.20
CA ILE A 136 -0.12 -4.85 -15.70
C ILE A 136 0.56 -3.96 -14.66
N LEU A 137 1.10 -2.82 -15.11
CA LEU A 137 1.99 -1.98 -14.30
C LEU A 137 1.35 -1.40 -13.02
N GLN A 138 0.01 -1.32 -12.95
CA GLN A 138 -0.74 -0.82 -11.80
C GLN A 138 -0.68 -1.75 -10.57
N TYR A 139 -0.19 -2.98 -10.73
CA TYR A 139 0.00 -3.95 -9.64
C TYR A 139 1.41 -3.90 -9.03
N TYR A 140 2.30 -3.09 -9.59
CA TYR A 140 3.70 -3.05 -9.17
C TYR A 140 4.03 -1.85 -8.30
N TRP A 141 4.83 -2.12 -7.29
CA TRP A 141 5.18 -1.20 -6.21
C TRP A 141 6.69 -1.14 -6.05
N THR A 142 7.17 0.02 -5.61
CA THR A 142 8.56 0.24 -5.22
C THR A 142 8.63 0.63 -3.75
N PHE A 143 9.68 0.17 -3.07
CA PHE A 143 9.99 0.56 -1.70
C PHE A 143 11.24 1.45 -1.74
N ARG A 144 11.08 2.74 -1.46
CA ARG A 144 12.20 3.69 -1.40
C ARG A 144 12.54 3.97 0.06
N ALA A 145 13.75 3.64 0.48
CA ALA A 145 14.20 3.88 1.84
C ALA A 145 14.24 5.38 2.17
N VAL A 146 13.97 5.72 3.43
CA VAL A 146 13.95 7.10 3.98
C VAL A 146 15.10 7.28 4.96
#